data_AF-A0A7I8X8U2-F1
#
_entry.id   AF-A0A7I8X8U2-F1
#
_cell.length_a   1.000
_cell.length_b   1.000
_cell.length_c   1.000
_cell.angle_alpha   90.00
_cell.angle_beta   90.00
_cell.angle_gamma   90.00
#
_symmetry.space_group_name_H-M   'P 1'
#
loop_
_entity.id
_entity.type
_entity.pdbx_description
1 polymer ?
#
loop_
_entity_poly.entity_id
_entity_poly.type
_entity_poly.pdbx_seq_one_letter_code
_entity_poly.pdbx_strand_id
1 'polypeptide(L)'
;MILMELERAHGLEDRRVRQEEHAAVVIQRFYRAQRGIRQQRLEHAAVVLQSHIRRFLAMRRYERLRHMYTSGRPIDEQALREGAEADQKEAEEFLRAVIGNPEKLEALDREQKLQKIYRRSEDRAATKIQRFYRSQRQQKLDKAAIVLQSHIRRFLAVRRYNRMKTARLEHIQPRMAVEIRVTPPAEDLPTSTESRLIPDAEVEEAAKKIQKFYRLHRNDMHRRLNQAATVIQSYIRRYLAMKRVERMRLAIEAEKNAATAHSDMTPEKAATKIQSVWRGFATRRRLSNTDPLQAQDPNRPNSST
;
A
#
# COMPACT_ATOMS: atom_id res chain seq x y z
N MET A 1 4.48 -23.08 -84.98
CA MET A 1 5.34 -22.37 -84.01
C MET A 1 4.71 -21.03 -83.60
N ILE A 2 4.38 -20.14 -84.54
CA ILE A 2 3.77 -18.81 -84.29
C ILE A 2 2.44 -18.87 -83.48
N LEU A 3 1.53 -19.81 -83.79
CA LEU A 3 0.26 -19.97 -83.05
C LEU A 3 0.46 -20.26 -81.55
N MET A 4 1.44 -21.10 -81.19
CA MET A 4 1.73 -21.40 -79.78
C MET A 4 2.31 -20.19 -79.03
N GLU A 5 3.05 -19.32 -79.72
CA GLU A 5 3.59 -18.10 -79.11
C GLU A 5 2.50 -17.06 -78.86
N LEU A 6 1.54 -16.92 -79.78
CA LEU A 6 0.37 -16.05 -79.60
C LEU A 6 -0.52 -16.52 -78.44
N GLU A 7 -0.80 -17.82 -78.32
CA GLU A 7 -1.57 -18.37 -77.20
C GLU A 7 -0.87 -18.13 -75.84
N ARG A 8 0.46 -18.27 -75.81
CA ARG A 8 1.24 -17.94 -74.59
C ARG A 8 1.19 -16.46 -74.26
N ALA A 9 1.30 -15.58 -75.26
CA ALA A 9 1.21 -14.13 -75.06
C ALA A 9 -0.18 -13.72 -74.51
N HIS A 10 -1.26 -14.25 -75.08
CA HIS A 10 -2.62 -14.02 -74.57
C HIS A 10 -2.80 -14.55 -73.15
N GLY A 11 -2.29 -15.75 -72.84
CA GLY A 11 -2.35 -16.30 -71.49
C GLY A 11 -1.58 -15.48 -70.44
N LEU A 12 -0.49 -14.80 -70.85
CA LEU A 12 0.25 -13.89 -69.98
C LEU A 12 -0.51 -12.57 -69.76
N GLU A 13 -1.11 -12.01 -70.81
CA GLU A 13 -1.89 -10.77 -70.69
C GLU A 13 -3.13 -10.99 -69.80
N ASP A 14 -3.85 -12.11 -69.98
CA ASP A 14 -4.96 -12.50 -69.11
C ASP A 14 -4.57 -12.62 -67.64
N ARG A 15 -3.38 -13.17 -67.36
CA ARG A 15 -2.85 -13.25 -65.99
C ARG A 15 -2.52 -11.87 -65.44
N ARG A 16 -1.97 -10.97 -66.27
CA ARG A 16 -1.67 -9.59 -65.87
C ARG A 16 -2.95 -8.83 -65.55
N VAL A 17 -3.96 -8.91 -66.42
CA VAL A 17 -5.27 -8.28 -66.21
C VAL A 17 -5.92 -8.81 -64.92
N ARG A 18 -5.94 -10.13 -64.68
CA ARG A 18 -6.47 -10.69 -63.44
C ARG A 18 -5.70 -10.24 -62.19
N GLN A 19 -4.38 -10.07 -62.28
CA GLN A 19 -3.58 -9.53 -61.18
C GLN A 19 -3.91 -8.06 -60.90
N GLU A 20 -4.08 -7.24 -61.94
CA GLU A 20 -4.48 -5.84 -61.83
C GLU A 20 -5.90 -5.71 -61.24
N GLU A 21 -6.86 -6.52 -61.71
CA GLU A 21 -8.22 -6.58 -61.16
C GLU A 21 -8.22 -7.01 -59.69
N HIS A 22 -7.44 -8.03 -59.34
CA HIS A 22 -7.32 -8.47 -57.96
C HIS A 22 -6.72 -7.38 -57.06
N ALA A 23 -5.66 -6.69 -57.52
CA ALA A 23 -5.07 -5.58 -56.81
C ALA A 23 -6.07 -4.44 -56.59
N ALA A 24 -6.85 -4.09 -57.61
CA ALA A 24 -7.90 -3.08 -57.52
C ALA A 24 -8.97 -3.46 -56.46
N VAL A 25 -9.43 -4.72 -56.44
CA VAL A 25 -10.39 -5.21 -55.43
C VAL A 25 -9.81 -5.13 -54.02
N VAL A 26 -8.53 -5.47 -53.82
CA VAL A 26 -7.86 -5.36 -52.51
C VAL A 26 -7.79 -3.90 -52.04
N ILE A 27 -7.41 -2.97 -52.92
CA ILE A 27 -7.35 -1.53 -52.62
C ILE A 27 -8.73 -1.00 -52.26
N GLN A 28 -9.77 -1.34 -53.05
CA GLN A 28 -11.14 -0.92 -52.77
C GLN A 28 -11.66 -1.48 -51.44
N ARG A 29 -11.36 -2.74 -51.13
CA ARG A 29 -11.71 -3.36 -49.85
C ARG A 29 -11.05 -2.64 -48.68
N PHE A 30 -9.75 -2.34 -48.79
CA PHE A 30 -9.03 -1.59 -47.77
C PHE A 30 -9.60 -0.18 -47.56
N TYR A 31 -9.91 0.53 -48.66
CA TYR A 31 -10.51 1.86 -48.59
C TYR A 31 -11.88 1.87 -47.89
N ARG A 32 -12.76 0.92 -48.25
CA ARG A 32 -14.07 0.77 -47.60
C ARG A 32 -13.94 0.46 -46.10
N ALA A 33 -13.01 -0.41 -45.74
CA ALA A 33 -12.73 -0.72 -44.34
C ALA A 33 -12.23 0.51 -43.57
N GLN A 34 -11.29 1.28 -44.13
CA GLN A 34 -10.79 2.51 -43.51
C GLN A 34 -11.87 3.57 -43.35
N ARG A 35 -12.74 3.73 -44.35
CA ARG A 35 -13.90 4.64 -44.27
C ARG A 35 -14.85 4.23 -43.15
N GLY A 36 -15.15 2.93 -43.02
CA GLY A 36 -15.97 2.40 -41.93
C GLY A 36 -15.36 2.66 -40.54
N ILE A 37 -14.05 2.43 -40.38
CA ILE A 37 -13.33 2.72 -39.13
C ILE A 37 -13.42 4.22 -38.79
N ARG A 38 -13.26 5.11 -39.78
CA ARG A 38 -13.36 6.56 -39.58
C ARG A 38 -14.77 6.97 -39.13
N GLN A 39 -15.81 6.38 -39.74
CA GLN A 39 -17.20 6.66 -39.35
C GLN A 39 -17.49 6.20 -37.92
N GLN A 40 -17.07 4.99 -37.53
CA GLN A 40 -17.20 4.51 -36.15
C GLN A 40 -16.50 5.41 -35.13
N ARG A 41 -15.34 5.98 -35.49
CA ARG A 41 -14.62 6.95 -34.63
C ARG A 41 -15.41 8.24 -34.46
N LEU A 42 -16.06 8.75 -35.52
CA LEU A 42 -16.91 9.93 -35.44
C LEU A 42 -18.15 9.68 -34.59
N GLU A 43 -18.80 8.52 -34.76
CA GLU A 43 -19.95 8.11 -33.93
C GLU A 43 -19.56 8.00 -32.45
N HIS A 44 -18.44 7.35 -32.15
CA HIS A 44 -17.93 7.26 -30.78
C HIS A 44 -17.60 8.64 -30.20
N ALA A 45 -16.96 9.53 -30.98
CA ALA A 45 -16.68 10.90 -30.54
C ALA A 45 -17.95 11.68 -30.23
N ALA A 46 -19.00 11.55 -31.04
CA ALA A 46 -20.30 12.16 -30.80
C ALA A 46 -20.93 11.65 -29.48
N VAL A 47 -20.89 10.33 -29.22
CA VAL A 47 -21.39 9.75 -27.97
C VAL A 47 -20.63 10.29 -26.75
N VAL A 48 -19.30 10.39 -26.82
CA VAL A 48 -18.48 10.95 -25.74
C VAL A 48 -18.85 12.41 -25.47
N LEU A 49 -18.99 13.22 -26.52
CA LEU A 49 -19.38 14.63 -26.43
C LEU A 49 -20.77 14.79 -25.79
N GLN A 50 -21.76 14.03 -26.28
CA GLN A 50 -23.12 14.02 -25.72
C GLN A 50 -23.13 13.64 -24.23
N SER A 51 -22.31 12.66 -23.84
CA SER A 51 -22.22 12.24 -22.44
C SER A 51 -21.66 13.35 -21.52
N HIS A 52 -20.69 14.13 -22.00
CA HIS A 52 -20.13 15.26 -21.26
C HIS A 52 -21.14 16.37 -21.06
N ILE A 53 -21.91 16.69 -22.10
CA ILE A 53 -22.96 17.71 -22.03
C ILE A 53 -24.03 17.28 -21.03
N ARG A 54 -24.52 16.03 -21.11
CA ARG A 54 -25.52 15.51 -20.16
C ARG A 54 -25.03 15.61 -18.72
N ARG A 55 -23.76 15.27 -18.47
CA ARG A 55 -23.14 15.38 -17.15
C ARG A 55 -23.02 16.84 -16.69
N PHE A 56 -22.59 17.74 -17.56
CA PHE A 56 -22.47 19.17 -17.27
C PHE A 56 -23.83 19.77 -16.87
N LEU A 57 -24.86 19.54 -17.69
CA LEU A 57 -26.22 19.99 -17.42
C LEU A 57 -26.78 19.43 -16.10
N ALA A 58 -26.50 18.14 -15.81
CA ALA A 58 -26.90 17.52 -14.55
C ALA A 58 -26.21 18.16 -13.34
N MET A 59 -24.92 18.47 -13.43
CA MET A 59 -24.16 19.15 -12.36
C MET A 59 -24.68 20.57 -12.12
N ARG A 60 -24.91 21.36 -13.18
CA ARG A 60 -25.50 22.70 -13.08
C ARG A 60 -26.89 22.68 -12.44
N ARG A 61 -27.74 21.74 -12.86
CA ARG A 61 -29.08 21.55 -12.25
C ARG A 61 -28.97 21.24 -10.76
N TYR A 62 -28.03 20.37 -10.36
CA TYR A 62 -27.79 20.06 -8.96
C TYR A 62 -27.30 21.27 -8.16
N GLU A 63 -26.37 22.05 -8.71
CA GLU A 63 -25.86 23.27 -8.06
C GLU A 63 -26.96 24.30 -7.82
N ARG A 64 -27.85 24.51 -8.80
CA ARG A 64 -29.03 25.39 -8.62
C ARG A 64 -29.96 24.91 -7.52
N LEU A 65 -30.32 23.63 -7.54
CA LEU A 65 -31.14 23.04 -6.50
C LEU A 65 -30.48 23.21 -5.12
N ARG A 66 -29.18 22.92 -5.03
CA ARG A 66 -28.41 23.09 -3.79
C ARG A 66 -28.46 24.53 -3.29
N HIS A 67 -28.23 25.52 -4.17
CA HIS A 67 -28.29 26.94 -3.81
C HIS A 67 -29.68 27.41 -3.36
N MET A 68 -30.76 26.89 -3.95
CA MET A 68 -32.13 27.16 -3.50
C MET A 68 -32.39 26.61 -2.10
N TYR A 69 -31.97 25.36 -1.84
CA TYR A 69 -32.09 24.75 -0.51
C TYR A 69 -31.30 25.51 0.56
N THR A 70 -30.07 25.94 0.29
CA THR A 70 -29.28 26.70 1.28
C THR A 70 -29.76 28.13 1.50
N SER A 71 -30.48 28.72 0.54
CA SER A 71 -30.98 30.11 0.65
C SER A 71 -32.39 30.23 1.22
N GLY A 72 -33.09 29.11 1.48
CA GLY A 72 -34.43 29.09 2.07
C GLY A 72 -35.53 29.69 1.18
N ARG A 73 -35.25 29.93 -0.11
CA ARG A 73 -36.25 30.47 -1.04
C ARG A 73 -37.21 29.36 -1.51
N PRO A 74 -38.51 29.67 -1.65
CA PRO A 74 -39.46 28.73 -2.25
C PRO A 74 -39.05 28.42 -3.69
N ILE A 75 -39.26 27.16 -4.11
CA ILE A 75 -38.90 26.69 -5.45
C ILE A 75 -39.82 27.35 -6.47
N ASP A 76 -39.27 28.28 -7.23
CA ASP A 76 -39.94 28.88 -8.40
C ASP A 76 -39.63 28.03 -9.64
N GLU A 77 -40.65 27.35 -10.16
CA GLU A 77 -40.52 26.51 -11.37
C GLU A 77 -40.13 27.32 -12.60
N GLN A 78 -40.48 28.61 -12.67
CA GLN A 78 -40.19 29.47 -13.81
C GLN A 78 -38.69 29.80 -13.85
N ALA A 79 -38.10 30.14 -12.70
CA ALA A 79 -36.65 30.33 -12.56
C ALA A 79 -35.86 29.04 -12.90
N LEU A 80 -36.41 27.87 -12.61
CA LEU A 80 -35.83 26.57 -12.97
C LEU A 80 -35.82 26.33 -14.48
N ARG A 81 -36.88 26.73 -15.20
CA ARG A 81 -36.96 26.64 -16.66
C ARG A 81 -36.01 27.62 -17.34
N GLU A 82 -36.01 28.89 -16.93
CA GLU A 82 -35.11 29.91 -17.46
C GLU A 82 -33.63 29.53 -17.26
N GLY A 83 -33.29 28.98 -16.09
CA GLY A 83 -31.95 28.46 -15.83
C GLY A 83 -31.60 27.26 -16.74
N ALA A 84 -32.55 26.34 -16.97
CA ALA A 84 -32.30 25.20 -17.85
C ALA A 84 -32.04 25.63 -19.30
N GLU A 85 -32.78 26.62 -19.79
CA GLU A 85 -32.56 27.21 -21.11
C GLU A 85 -31.22 27.95 -21.21
N ALA A 86 -30.82 28.67 -20.16
CA ALA A 86 -29.52 29.33 -20.09
C ALA A 86 -28.36 28.32 -20.15
N ASP A 87 -28.43 27.23 -19.39
CA ASP A 87 -27.41 26.18 -19.43
C ASP A 87 -27.35 25.49 -20.79
N GLN A 88 -28.51 25.31 -21.45
CA GLN A 88 -28.58 24.71 -22.77
C GLN A 88 -27.90 25.61 -23.81
N LYS A 89 -28.12 26.93 -23.74
CA LYS A 89 -27.40 27.91 -24.57
C LYS A 89 -25.90 27.92 -24.28
N GLU A 90 -25.49 27.90 -23.01
CA GLU A 90 -24.07 27.83 -22.61
C GLU A 90 -23.41 26.55 -23.15
N ALA A 91 -24.10 25.41 -23.08
CA ALA A 91 -23.62 24.14 -23.63
C ALA A 91 -23.52 24.16 -25.16
N GLU A 92 -24.45 24.81 -25.86
CA GLU A 92 -24.42 24.98 -27.32
C GLU A 92 -23.29 25.92 -27.76
N GLU A 93 -23.04 27.00 -27.03
CA GLU A 93 -21.89 27.89 -27.26
C GLU A 93 -20.57 27.17 -27.01
N PHE A 94 -20.48 26.39 -25.93
CA PHE A 94 -19.32 25.54 -25.66
C PHE A 94 -19.09 24.53 -26.78
N LEU A 95 -20.15 23.87 -27.27
CA LEU A 95 -20.08 22.96 -28.41
C LEU A 95 -19.56 23.66 -29.66
N ARG A 96 -20.07 24.85 -30.00
CA ARG A 96 -19.58 25.64 -31.13
C ARG A 96 -18.11 26.01 -30.96
N ALA A 97 -17.71 26.45 -29.77
CA ALA A 97 -16.32 26.82 -29.46
C ALA A 97 -15.35 25.63 -29.55
N VAL A 98 -15.80 24.44 -29.15
CA VAL A 98 -15.01 23.20 -29.20
C VAL A 98 -14.94 22.64 -30.63
N ILE A 99 -16.05 22.64 -31.38
CA ILE A 99 -16.07 22.21 -32.78
C ILE A 99 -15.24 23.14 -33.67
N GLY A 100 -15.22 24.44 -33.35
CA GLY A 100 -14.43 25.43 -34.07
C GLY A 100 -12.92 25.37 -33.81
N ASN A 101 -12.45 24.58 -32.84
CA ASN A 101 -11.03 24.51 -32.47
C ASN A 101 -10.57 23.06 -32.22
N PRO A 102 -10.14 22.32 -33.27
CA PRO A 102 -9.77 20.92 -33.17
C PRO A 102 -8.59 20.65 -32.23
N GLU A 103 -7.69 21.63 -32.05
CA GLU A 103 -6.54 21.51 -31.13
C GLU A 103 -6.99 21.38 -29.67
N LYS A 104 -8.04 22.12 -29.27
CA LYS A 104 -8.61 22.01 -27.91
C LYS A 104 -9.25 20.64 -27.68
N LEU A 105 -9.91 20.09 -28.70
CA LEU A 105 -10.50 18.75 -28.62
C LEU A 105 -9.43 17.67 -28.44
N GLU A 106 -8.33 17.77 -29.19
CA GLU A 106 -7.20 16.85 -29.03
C GLU A 106 -6.53 16.97 -27.67
N ALA A 107 -6.36 18.18 -27.14
CA ALA A 107 -5.79 18.41 -25.81
C ALA A 107 -6.65 17.74 -24.72
N LEU A 108 -7.97 17.89 -24.82
CA LEU A 108 -8.92 17.31 -23.87
C LEU A 108 -8.96 15.77 -23.94
N ASP A 109 -8.87 15.19 -25.14
CA ASP A 109 -8.73 13.73 -25.30
C ASP A 109 -7.41 13.20 -24.73
N ARG A 110 -6.29 13.92 -24.93
CA ARG A 110 -4.99 13.58 -24.33
C ARG A 110 -5.06 13.62 -22.80
N GLU A 111 -5.67 14.64 -22.23
CA GLU A 111 -5.85 14.75 -20.79
C GLU A 111 -6.71 13.60 -20.23
N GLN A 112 -7.82 13.27 -20.88
CA GLN A 112 -8.67 12.15 -20.47
C GLN A 112 -7.94 10.80 -20.55
N LYS A 113 -7.14 10.60 -21.59
CA LYS A 113 -6.29 9.41 -21.72
C LYS A 113 -5.29 9.33 -20.57
N LEU A 114 -4.63 10.43 -20.23
CA LEU A 114 -3.72 10.51 -19.09
C LEU A 114 -4.45 10.22 -17.78
N GLN A 115 -5.57 10.89 -17.49
CA GLN A 115 -6.37 10.63 -16.29
C GLN A 115 -6.81 9.15 -16.20
N LYS A 116 -7.18 8.53 -17.31
CA LYS A 116 -7.55 7.10 -17.36
C LYS A 116 -6.34 6.20 -17.06
N ILE A 117 -5.14 6.56 -17.53
CA ILE A 117 -3.91 5.83 -17.20
C ILE A 117 -3.57 5.97 -15.71
N TYR A 118 -3.69 7.18 -15.16
CA TYR A 118 -3.48 7.43 -13.72
C TYR A 118 -4.48 6.67 -12.86
N ARG A 119 -5.79 6.73 -13.14
CA ARG A 119 -6.78 5.94 -12.38
C ARG A 119 -6.50 4.45 -12.44
N ARG A 120 -6.11 3.92 -13.61
CA ARG A 120 -5.71 2.51 -13.75
C ARG A 120 -4.47 2.17 -12.93
N SER A 121 -3.51 3.07 -12.81
CA SER A 121 -2.30 2.83 -12.01
C SER A 121 -2.63 2.87 -10.51
N GLU A 122 -3.49 3.80 -10.08
CA GLU A 122 -4.01 3.90 -8.71
C GLU A 122 -4.84 2.65 -8.33
N ASP A 123 -5.77 2.22 -9.18
CA ASP A 123 -6.60 1.03 -8.94
C ASP A 123 -5.74 -0.23 -8.83
N ARG A 124 -4.70 -0.36 -9.68
CA ARG A 124 -3.74 -1.47 -9.60
C ARG A 124 -2.92 -1.41 -8.31
N ALA A 125 -2.48 -0.24 -7.89
CA ALA A 125 -1.76 -0.05 -6.64
C ALA A 125 -2.66 -0.39 -5.43
N ALA A 126 -3.89 0.11 -5.41
CA ALA A 126 -4.89 -0.18 -4.39
C ALA A 126 -5.18 -1.70 -4.32
N THR A 127 -5.37 -2.35 -5.47
CA THR A 127 -5.59 -3.80 -5.54
C THR A 127 -4.40 -4.59 -4.99
N LYS A 128 -3.17 -4.19 -5.31
CA LYS A 128 -1.94 -4.82 -4.76
C LYS A 128 -1.87 -4.67 -3.24
N ILE A 129 -2.14 -3.47 -2.72
CA ILE A 129 -2.14 -3.18 -1.28
C ILE A 129 -3.22 -4.02 -0.58
N GLN A 130 -4.44 -4.02 -1.10
CA GLN A 130 -5.55 -4.81 -0.53
C GLN A 130 -5.25 -6.31 -0.54
N ARG A 131 -4.70 -6.84 -1.63
CA ARG A 131 -4.30 -8.26 -1.73
C ARG A 131 -3.24 -8.61 -0.70
N PHE A 132 -2.23 -7.75 -0.53
CA PHE A 132 -1.18 -7.94 0.48
C PHE A 132 -1.75 -7.98 1.91
N TYR A 133 -2.64 -7.04 2.26
CA TYR A 133 -3.27 -7.01 3.59
C TYR A 133 -4.16 -8.23 3.85
N ARG A 134 -4.95 -8.66 2.86
CA ARG A 134 -5.77 -9.87 2.96
C ARG A 134 -4.91 -11.12 3.18
N SER A 135 -3.82 -11.25 2.43
CA SER A 135 -2.86 -12.36 2.59
C SER A 135 -2.21 -12.36 3.98
N GLN A 136 -1.74 -11.20 4.46
CA GLN A 136 -1.17 -11.05 5.80
C GLN A 136 -2.18 -11.40 6.91
N ARG A 137 -3.44 -10.97 6.77
CA ARG A 137 -4.50 -11.34 7.71
C ARG A 137 -4.73 -12.86 7.71
N GLN A 138 -4.79 -13.49 6.54
CA GLN A 138 -4.98 -14.93 6.44
C GLN A 138 -3.83 -15.69 7.09
N GLN A 139 -2.58 -15.30 6.83
CA GLN A 139 -1.41 -15.91 7.49
C GLN A 139 -1.47 -15.84 9.02
N LYS A 140 -2.00 -14.75 9.59
CA LYS A 140 -2.19 -14.64 11.04
C LYS A 140 -3.27 -15.60 11.55
N LEU A 141 -4.37 -15.72 10.81
CA LEU A 141 -5.45 -16.66 11.14
C LEU A 141 -4.96 -18.11 11.06
N ASP A 142 -4.21 -18.46 10.02
CA ASP A 142 -3.67 -19.82 9.84
C ASP A 142 -2.70 -20.18 10.98
N LYS A 143 -1.82 -19.24 11.36
CA LYS A 143 -0.93 -19.42 12.52
C LYS A 143 -1.71 -19.61 13.82
N ALA A 144 -2.75 -18.81 14.06
CA ALA A 144 -3.61 -18.96 15.23
C ALA A 144 -4.35 -20.31 15.22
N ALA A 145 -4.85 -20.74 14.07
CA ALA A 145 -5.53 -22.01 13.90
C ALA A 145 -4.59 -23.20 14.20
N ILE A 146 -3.34 -23.17 13.73
CA ILE A 146 -2.33 -24.20 14.05
C ILE A 146 -2.07 -24.27 15.56
N VAL A 147 -1.95 -23.11 16.23
CA VAL A 147 -1.76 -23.06 17.69
C VAL A 147 -2.98 -23.65 18.41
N LEU A 148 -4.20 -23.28 18.00
CA LEU A 148 -5.43 -23.81 18.60
C LEU A 148 -5.56 -25.32 18.39
N GLN A 149 -5.30 -25.80 17.17
CA GLN A 149 -5.31 -27.23 16.83
C GLN A 149 -4.29 -28.02 17.67
N SER A 150 -3.10 -27.48 17.89
CA SER A 150 -2.09 -28.15 18.72
C SER A 150 -2.51 -28.25 20.19
N HIS A 151 -3.16 -27.22 20.74
CA HIS A 151 -3.73 -27.25 22.09
C HIS A 151 -4.86 -28.28 22.21
N ILE A 152 -5.77 -28.33 21.23
CA ILE A 152 -6.85 -29.31 21.19
C ILE A 152 -6.29 -30.73 21.14
N ARG A 153 -5.32 -31.01 20.26
CA ARG A 153 -4.68 -32.33 20.17
C ARG A 153 -4.02 -32.73 21.49
N ARG A 154 -3.31 -31.81 22.14
CA ARG A 154 -2.69 -32.03 23.45
C ARG A 154 -3.74 -32.31 24.52
N PHE A 155 -4.81 -31.51 24.58
CA PHE A 155 -5.92 -31.69 25.52
C PHE A 155 -6.57 -33.06 25.36
N LEU A 156 -6.88 -33.47 24.13
CA LEU A 156 -7.45 -34.78 23.83
C LEU A 156 -6.52 -35.93 24.25
N ALA A 157 -5.21 -35.79 24.02
CA ALA A 157 -4.22 -36.78 24.44
C ALA A 157 -4.13 -36.91 25.97
N VAL A 158 -4.07 -35.78 26.69
CA VAL A 158 -4.07 -35.76 28.17
C VAL A 158 -5.37 -36.36 28.72
N ARG A 159 -6.52 -36.00 28.13
CA ARG A 159 -7.82 -36.56 28.52
C ARG A 159 -7.86 -38.07 28.32
N ARG A 160 -7.35 -38.58 27.19
CA ARG A 160 -7.24 -40.02 26.92
C ARG A 160 -6.31 -40.71 27.93
N TYR A 161 -5.16 -40.13 28.22
CA TYR A 161 -4.22 -40.64 29.22
C TYR A 161 -4.85 -40.73 30.60
N ASN A 162 -5.53 -39.67 31.05
CA ASN A 162 -6.19 -39.65 32.35
C ASN A 162 -7.28 -40.73 32.47
N ARG A 163 -8.08 -40.96 31.41
CA ARG A 163 -9.04 -42.06 31.37
C ARG A 163 -8.39 -43.44 31.52
N MET A 164 -7.25 -43.67 30.85
CA MET A 164 -6.51 -44.93 31.00
C MET A 164 -5.91 -45.06 32.40
N LYS A 165 -5.42 -43.96 32.98
CA LYS A 165 -4.85 -43.93 34.34
C LYS A 165 -5.91 -44.27 35.38
N THR A 166 -7.10 -43.67 35.31
CA THR A 166 -8.20 -43.97 36.25
C THR A 166 -8.65 -45.43 36.13
N ALA A 167 -8.85 -45.93 34.90
CA ALA A 167 -9.21 -47.33 34.68
C ALA A 167 -8.17 -48.32 35.23
N ARG A 168 -6.88 -48.00 35.13
CA ARG A 168 -5.82 -48.82 35.75
C ARG A 168 -5.87 -48.79 37.28
N LEU A 169 -6.11 -47.62 37.89
CA LEU A 169 -6.20 -47.50 39.34
C LEU A 169 -7.40 -48.27 39.89
N GLU A 170 -8.55 -48.20 39.22
CA GLU A 170 -9.74 -48.98 39.55
C GLU A 170 -9.48 -50.50 39.53
N HIS A 171 -8.64 -50.98 38.61
CA HIS A 171 -8.25 -52.39 38.57
C HIS A 171 -7.23 -52.77 39.68
N ILE A 172 -6.40 -51.83 40.15
CA ILE A 172 -5.37 -52.09 41.18
C ILE A 172 -5.96 -52.08 42.60
N GLN A 173 -6.91 -51.18 42.89
CA GLN A 173 -7.49 -51.06 44.24
C GLN A 173 -8.11 -52.33 44.83
N PRO A 174 -8.89 -53.16 44.10
CA PRO A 174 -9.43 -54.39 44.67
C PRO A 174 -8.36 -55.44 44.98
N ARG A 175 -7.22 -55.43 44.26
CA ARG A 175 -6.09 -56.33 44.59
C ARG A 175 -5.44 -55.97 45.93
N MET A 176 -5.24 -54.68 46.20
CA MET A 176 -4.66 -54.24 47.48
C MET A 176 -5.64 -54.36 48.65
N ALA A 177 -6.95 -54.20 48.41
CA ALA A 177 -7.96 -54.37 49.46
C ALA A 177 -8.15 -55.83 49.91
N VAL A 178 -7.85 -56.81 49.05
CA VAL A 178 -7.90 -58.25 49.39
C VAL A 178 -6.68 -58.69 50.21
N GLU A 179 -5.51 -58.08 50.01
CA GLU A 179 -4.29 -58.41 50.77
C GLU A 179 -4.28 -57.88 52.22
N ILE A 180 -5.15 -56.93 52.58
CA ILE A 180 -5.14 -56.31 53.94
C ILE A 180 -6.04 -57.05 54.95
N ARG A 181 -6.80 -58.09 54.56
CA ARG A 181 -7.73 -58.79 55.47
C ARG A 181 -7.21 -60.09 56.10
N VAL A 182 -5.93 -60.42 55.96
CA VAL A 182 -5.35 -61.62 56.61
C VAL A 182 -4.02 -61.28 57.29
N THR A 183 -4.07 -60.56 58.41
CA THR A 183 -3.01 -60.67 59.43
C THR A 183 -3.62 -60.57 60.83
N PRO A 184 -3.61 -61.66 61.62
CA PRO A 184 -3.94 -61.61 63.04
C PRO A 184 -2.84 -60.87 63.83
N PRO A 185 -3.16 -60.34 65.03
CA PRO A 185 -2.21 -59.62 65.88
C PRO A 185 -1.42 -60.61 66.76
N ALA A 186 -0.14 -60.79 66.48
CA ALA A 186 0.86 -61.35 67.41
C ALA A 186 2.25 -61.09 66.79
N GLU A 187 3.02 -60.18 67.38
CA GLU A 187 4.19 -60.47 68.23
C GLU A 187 5.49 -60.64 67.42
N ASP A 188 6.52 -59.94 67.90
CA ASP A 188 7.92 -59.89 67.46
C ASP A 188 8.24 -59.17 66.14
N LEU A 189 8.68 -57.90 66.26
CA LEU A 189 9.40 -57.16 65.24
C LEU A 189 10.82 -57.76 65.04
N PRO A 190 11.17 -58.29 63.86
CA PRO A 190 12.55 -58.37 63.43
C PRO A 190 12.94 -57.07 62.73
N THR A 191 13.98 -56.44 63.22
CA THR A 191 14.68 -55.31 62.62
C THR A 191 15.42 -55.76 61.36
N SER A 192 14.71 -56.22 60.32
CA SER A 192 15.29 -56.55 59.03
C SER A 192 14.80 -55.56 57.99
N THR A 193 15.48 -54.41 57.99
CA THR A 193 15.48 -53.42 56.93
C THR A 193 16.01 -54.07 55.65
N GLU A 194 15.21 -54.89 54.98
CA GLU A 194 15.48 -55.36 53.62
C GLU A 194 15.33 -54.16 52.67
N SER A 195 16.41 -53.37 52.63
CA SER A 195 16.64 -52.39 51.58
C SER A 195 16.79 -53.17 50.28
N ARG A 196 15.68 -53.33 49.55
CA ARG A 196 15.66 -53.85 48.17
C ARG A 196 16.66 -53.01 47.36
N LEU A 197 17.85 -53.56 47.17
CA LEU A 197 18.87 -53.01 46.28
C LEU A 197 18.26 -52.95 44.88
N ILE A 198 17.88 -51.74 44.46
CA ILE A 198 17.48 -51.48 43.07
C ILE A 198 18.69 -51.87 42.22
N PRO A 199 18.54 -52.72 41.20
CA PRO A 199 19.66 -53.12 40.36
C PRO A 199 20.35 -51.89 39.77
N ASP A 200 21.67 -51.78 39.91
CA ASP A 200 22.45 -50.62 39.46
C ASP A 200 22.19 -50.24 38.00
N ALA A 201 21.84 -51.22 37.16
CA ALA A 201 21.47 -51.02 35.76
C ALA A 201 20.22 -50.14 35.57
N GLU A 202 19.20 -50.26 36.44
CA GLU A 202 17.98 -49.44 36.37
C GLU A 202 18.27 -47.98 36.76
N VAL A 203 19.15 -47.79 37.75
CA VAL A 203 19.59 -46.46 38.19
C VAL A 203 20.39 -45.78 37.07
N GLU A 204 21.27 -46.52 36.38
CA GLU A 204 22.05 -46.00 35.26
C GLU A 204 21.17 -45.61 34.07
N GLU A 205 20.16 -46.42 33.72
CA GLU A 205 19.18 -46.07 32.69
C GLU A 205 18.38 -44.82 33.04
N ALA A 206 17.93 -44.70 34.29
CA ALA A 206 17.20 -43.55 34.77
C ALA A 206 18.07 -42.28 34.69
N ALA A 207 19.33 -42.38 35.11
CA ALA A 207 20.30 -41.28 35.01
C ALA A 207 20.52 -40.85 33.55
N LYS A 208 20.70 -41.79 32.61
CA LYS A 208 20.81 -41.50 31.17
C LYS A 208 19.57 -40.78 30.62
N LYS A 209 18.37 -41.20 31.03
CA LYS A 209 17.10 -40.54 30.64
C LYS A 209 17.01 -39.10 31.16
N ILE A 210 17.37 -38.87 32.42
CA ILE A 210 17.40 -37.52 33.03
C ILE A 210 18.41 -36.62 32.30
N GLN A 211 19.63 -37.11 32.07
CA GLN A 211 20.67 -36.36 31.36
C GLN A 211 20.25 -36.01 29.92
N LYS A 212 19.64 -36.97 29.20
CA LYS A 212 19.09 -36.73 27.85
C LYS A 212 18.00 -35.65 27.87
N PHE A 213 17.07 -35.72 28.83
CA PHE A 213 16.00 -34.74 28.97
C PHE A 213 16.55 -33.34 29.28
N TYR A 214 17.53 -33.24 30.17
CA TYR A 214 18.19 -31.98 30.48
C TYR A 214 18.89 -31.36 29.26
N ARG A 215 19.62 -32.16 28.46
CA ARG A 215 20.25 -31.69 27.22
C ARG A 215 19.21 -31.16 26.21
N LEU A 216 18.10 -31.88 26.05
CA LEU A 216 17.00 -31.43 25.18
C LEU A 216 16.37 -30.13 25.67
N HIS A 217 16.12 -30.01 26.98
CA HIS A 217 15.56 -28.79 27.57
C HIS A 217 16.49 -27.59 27.38
N ARG A 218 17.80 -27.76 27.62
CA ARG A 218 18.82 -26.72 27.38
C ARG A 218 18.87 -26.29 25.91
N ASN A 219 18.81 -27.24 24.98
CA ASN A 219 18.79 -26.94 23.54
C ASN A 219 17.52 -26.18 23.12
N ASP A 220 16.35 -26.55 23.67
CA ASP A 220 15.10 -25.82 23.42
C ASP A 220 15.16 -24.39 23.96
N MET A 221 15.74 -24.20 25.15
CA MET A 221 15.99 -22.87 25.72
C MET A 221 16.88 -22.02 24.83
N HIS A 222 18.02 -22.55 24.36
CA HIS A 222 18.88 -21.83 23.42
C HIS A 222 18.17 -21.50 22.11
N ARG A 223 17.36 -22.43 21.58
CA ARG A 223 16.56 -22.20 20.38
C ARG A 223 15.57 -21.05 20.58
N ARG A 224 14.88 -20.98 21.72
CA ARG A 224 13.96 -19.89 22.05
C ARG A 224 14.67 -18.55 22.18
N LEU A 225 15.84 -18.51 22.83
CA LEU A 225 16.67 -17.31 22.93
C LEU A 225 17.13 -16.83 21.56
N ASN A 226 17.59 -17.73 20.69
CA ASN A 226 18.00 -17.38 19.32
C ASN A 226 16.84 -16.86 18.48
N GLN A 227 15.64 -17.44 18.63
CA GLN A 227 14.43 -16.94 17.99
C GLN A 227 14.08 -15.53 18.48
N ALA A 228 14.10 -15.29 19.80
CA ALA A 228 13.86 -13.97 20.37
C ALA A 228 14.88 -12.94 19.89
N ALA A 229 16.17 -13.28 19.87
CA ALA A 229 17.24 -12.43 19.36
C ALA A 229 17.03 -12.09 17.88
N THR A 230 16.66 -13.08 17.05
CA THR A 230 16.37 -12.88 15.62
C THR A 230 15.22 -11.90 15.42
N VAL A 231 14.14 -12.03 16.22
CA VAL A 231 13.01 -11.09 16.19
C VAL A 231 13.49 -9.69 16.54
N ILE A 232 14.17 -9.50 17.66
CA ILE A 232 14.69 -8.17 18.09
C ILE A 232 15.59 -7.56 17.01
N GLN A 233 16.53 -8.32 16.47
CA GLN A 233 17.44 -7.88 15.41
C GLN A 233 16.66 -7.45 14.15
N SER A 234 15.61 -8.18 13.77
CA SER A 234 14.78 -7.81 12.61
C SER A 234 14.06 -6.47 12.81
N TYR A 235 13.56 -6.20 14.02
CA TYR A 235 12.92 -4.93 14.38
C TYR A 235 13.92 -3.77 14.35
N ILE A 236 15.12 -3.96 14.91
CA ILE A 236 16.18 -2.94 14.90
C ILE A 236 16.60 -2.62 13.46
N ARG A 237 16.85 -3.63 12.62
CA ARG A 237 17.20 -3.42 11.19
C ARG A 237 16.12 -2.64 10.47
N ARG A 238 14.84 -2.97 10.70
CA ARG A 238 13.70 -2.24 10.14
C ARG A 238 13.66 -0.79 10.61
N TYR A 239 13.83 -0.54 11.91
CA TYR A 239 13.86 0.80 12.48
C TYR A 239 14.95 1.67 11.85
N LEU A 240 16.17 1.14 11.74
CA LEU A 240 17.30 1.84 11.10
C LEU A 240 17.03 2.16 9.63
N ALA A 241 16.43 1.21 8.88
CA ALA A 241 16.03 1.45 7.49
C ALA A 241 14.98 2.56 7.38
N MET A 242 13.96 2.57 8.25
CA MET A 242 12.95 3.64 8.29
C MET A 242 13.58 4.99 8.62
N LYS A 243 14.49 5.05 9.60
CA LYS A 243 15.24 6.29 9.92
C LYS A 243 16.10 6.78 8.76
N ARG A 244 16.71 5.88 7.97
CA ARG A 244 17.45 6.26 6.76
C ARG A 244 16.54 6.87 5.70
N VAL A 245 15.37 6.28 5.47
CA VAL A 245 14.37 6.80 4.51
C VAL A 245 13.85 8.16 4.95
N GLU A 246 13.58 8.34 6.25
CA GLU A 246 13.15 9.62 6.83
C GLU A 246 14.20 10.72 6.59
N ARG A 247 15.48 10.45 6.85
CA ARG A 247 16.57 11.41 6.56
C ARG A 247 16.65 11.78 5.08
N MET A 248 16.49 10.81 4.18
CA MET A 248 16.49 11.09 2.73
C MET A 248 15.29 11.95 2.31
N ARG A 249 14.11 11.71 2.88
CA ARG A 249 12.93 12.55 2.61
C ARG A 249 13.15 13.99 3.06
N LEU A 250 13.66 14.19 4.28
CA LEU A 250 13.97 15.52 4.80
C LEU A 250 15.03 16.23 3.95
N ALA A 251 16.05 15.51 3.47
CA ALA A 251 17.06 16.07 2.58
C ALA A 251 16.46 16.53 1.24
N ILE A 252 15.60 15.71 0.63
CA ILE A 252 14.91 16.05 -0.63
C ILE A 252 13.97 17.26 -0.44
N GLU A 253 13.23 17.32 0.68
CA GLU A 253 12.38 18.46 0.99
C GLU A 253 13.19 19.74 1.21
N ALA A 254 14.33 19.66 1.90
CA ALA A 254 15.24 20.79 2.08
C ALA A 254 15.81 21.28 0.73
N GLU A 255 16.19 20.38 -0.17
CA GLU A 255 16.66 20.72 -1.51
C GLU A 255 15.57 21.40 -2.35
N LYS A 256 14.34 20.87 -2.33
CA LYS A 256 13.19 21.50 -2.99
C LYS A 256 12.92 22.91 -2.46
N ASN A 257 12.94 23.09 -1.14
CA ASN A 257 12.73 24.38 -0.51
C ASN A 257 13.87 25.37 -0.85
N ALA A 258 15.11 24.89 -0.97
CA ALA A 258 16.24 25.69 -1.40
C ALA A 258 16.11 26.11 -2.87
N ALA A 259 15.64 25.20 -3.74
CA ALA A 259 15.40 25.48 -5.16
C ALA A 259 14.28 26.51 -5.36
N THR A 260 13.17 26.42 -4.62
CA THR A 260 12.11 27.44 -4.64
C THR A 260 12.61 28.78 -4.10
N ALA A 261 13.44 28.76 -3.05
CA ALA A 261 14.04 29.98 -2.52
C ALA A 261 15.01 30.64 -3.53
N HIS A 262 15.66 29.86 -4.40
CA HIS A 262 16.49 30.37 -5.49
C HIS A 262 15.65 30.90 -6.67
N SER A 263 14.54 30.24 -7.05
CA SER A 263 13.66 30.72 -8.12
C SER A 263 12.97 32.04 -7.78
N ASP A 264 12.65 32.26 -6.51
CA ASP A 264 11.97 33.49 -6.04
C ASP A 264 12.93 34.66 -5.74
N MET A 265 14.25 34.42 -5.85
CA MET A 265 15.30 35.40 -5.59
C MET A 265 15.59 36.23 -6.85
N THR A 266 14.86 37.34 -7.01
CA THR A 266 15.20 38.37 -8.01
C THR A 266 16.48 39.12 -7.61
N PRO A 267 17.24 39.70 -8.56
CA PRO A 267 18.46 40.45 -8.25
C PRO A 267 18.22 41.60 -7.25
N GLU A 268 17.04 42.22 -7.26
CA GLU A 268 16.67 43.29 -6.31
C GLU A 268 16.51 42.73 -4.89
N LYS A 269 15.86 41.57 -4.73
CA LYS A 269 15.72 40.89 -3.44
C LYS A 269 17.08 40.41 -2.93
N ALA A 270 17.94 39.91 -3.80
CA ALA A 270 19.30 39.52 -3.46
C ALA A 270 20.12 40.72 -2.98
N ALA A 271 20.10 41.83 -3.72
CA ALA A 271 20.77 43.08 -3.33
C ALA A 271 20.28 43.59 -1.96
N THR A 272 18.96 43.61 -1.75
CA THR A 272 18.35 44.01 -0.48
C THR A 272 18.81 43.13 0.68
N LYS A 273 18.90 41.81 0.46
CA LYS A 273 19.35 40.85 1.47
C LYS A 273 20.84 41.00 1.79
N ILE A 274 21.69 41.23 0.79
CA ILE A 274 23.12 41.51 0.99
C ILE A 274 23.30 42.80 1.79
N GLN A 275 22.56 43.87 1.42
CA GLN A 275 22.61 45.15 2.12
C GLN A 275 22.14 45.03 3.59
N SER A 276 21.07 44.31 3.87
CA SER A 276 20.58 44.14 5.24
C SER A 276 21.54 43.33 6.11
N VAL A 277 22.13 42.25 5.56
CA VAL A 277 23.18 41.47 6.23
C VAL A 277 24.41 42.34 6.52
N TRP A 278 24.86 43.14 5.55
CA TRP A 278 25.99 44.04 5.72
C TRP A 278 25.72 45.11 6.78
N ARG A 279 24.53 45.75 6.76
CA ARG A 279 24.12 46.71 7.79
C ARG A 279 24.14 46.06 9.18
N GLY A 280 23.61 44.86 9.33
CA GLY A 280 23.63 44.12 10.59
C GLY A 280 25.05 43.77 11.06
N PHE A 281 25.93 43.36 10.15
CA PHE A 281 27.35 43.13 10.46
C PHE A 281 28.05 44.42 10.89
N ALA A 282 27.85 45.53 10.16
CA ALA A 282 28.43 46.82 10.48
C ALA A 282 27.98 47.33 11.86
N THR A 283 26.70 47.19 12.20
CA THR A 283 26.18 47.53 13.54
C THR A 283 26.84 46.68 14.62
N ARG A 284 26.90 45.35 14.46
CA ARG A 284 27.57 44.46 15.43
C ARG A 284 29.05 44.80 15.59
N ARG A 285 29.74 45.13 14.50
CA ARG A 285 31.15 45.53 14.52
C ARG A 285 31.37 46.89 15.20
N ARG A 286 30.44 47.83 15.04
CA ARG A 286 30.47 49.11 15.77
C ARG A 286 30.26 48.90 17.26
N LEU A 287 29.29 48.07 17.64
CA LEU A 287 29.01 47.72 19.04
C LEU A 287 30.16 46.93 19.69
N SER A 288 30.85 46.06 18.95
CA SER A 288 32.02 45.35 19.47
C SER A 288 33.26 46.24 19.61
N ASN A 289 33.34 47.32 18.84
CA ASN A 289 34.45 48.27 18.86
C ASN A 289 34.17 49.51 19.73
N THR A 290 32.94 49.68 20.21
CA THR A 290 32.63 50.69 21.23
C THR A 290 32.96 50.05 22.57
N ASP A 291 34.15 50.37 23.09
CA ASP A 291 34.51 50.01 24.45
C ASP A 291 33.39 50.46 25.41
N PRO A 292 32.92 49.59 26.32
CA PRO A 292 31.88 49.94 27.30
C PRO A 292 32.32 51.03 28.31
N LEU A 293 33.51 51.60 28.17
CA LEU A 293 34.10 52.62 29.04
C LEU A 293 33.87 54.08 28.58
N GLN A 294 33.20 54.32 27.45
CA GLN A 294 32.86 55.68 26.99
C GLN A 294 31.36 56.03 27.02
N ALA A 295 30.52 55.23 27.68
CA ALA A 295 29.18 55.67 28.07
C ALA A 295 29.26 56.62 29.29
N GLN A 296 30.02 57.72 29.18
CA GLN A 296 29.88 58.85 30.08
C GLN A 296 28.58 59.56 29.70
N ASP A 297 27.60 59.45 30.59
CA ASP A 297 26.32 60.15 30.55
C ASP A 297 26.58 61.67 30.50
N PRO A 298 26.30 62.36 29.38
CA PRO A 298 26.50 63.81 29.28
C PRO A 298 25.51 64.61 30.15
N ASN A 299 24.59 63.93 30.85
CA ASN A 299 23.56 64.56 31.69
C ASN A 299 23.75 64.36 33.20
N ARG A 300 24.94 63.96 33.68
CA ARG A 300 25.19 63.94 35.13
C ARG A 300 25.36 65.38 35.65
N PRO A 301 24.41 65.93 36.43
CA PRO A 301 24.54 67.30 36.94
C PRO A 301 25.67 67.38 37.97
N ASN A 302 26.53 68.40 37.82
CA ASN A 302 27.56 68.77 38.79
C ASN A 302 26.89 69.14 40.12
N SER A 303 26.88 68.22 41.08
CA SER A 303 26.61 68.53 42.48
C SER A 303 27.92 68.89 43.18
N SER A 304 28.35 70.14 43.00
CA SER A 304 29.37 70.77 43.86
C SER A 304 28.65 71.41 45.05
N THR A 305 28.90 70.88 46.24
CA THR A 305 28.77 71.62 47.51
C THR A 305 30.10 71.50 48.22
#